data_AF-A0A3D5YH46-F1
#
_entry.id   AF-A0A3D5YH46-F1
#
_cell.length_a   1.000
_cell.length_b   1.000
_cell.length_c   1.000
_cell.angle_alpha   90.00
_cell.angle_beta   90.00
_cell.angle_gamma   90.00
#
_symmetry.space_group_name_H-M   'P 1'
#
loop_
_entity.id
_entity.type
_entity.pdbx_description
1 polymer ?
#
loop_
_entity_poly.entity_id
_entity_poly.type
_entity_poly.pdbx_seq_one_letter_code
_entity_poly.pdbx_strand_id
1 'polypeptide(L)' 'MNQHLHDIAQCPICQSKDLYQRTDDQMIEKIETRFAWYEELCIPTLAKLEAQGLVRHINGDQPIEKVFEELIKIIG' A
#
# COMPACT_ATOMS: atom_id res chain seq x y z
N MET A 1 7.46 -12.38 16.59
CA MET A 1 7.85 -13.53 15.76
C MET A 1 7.02 -13.48 14.48
N ASN A 2 7.61 -13.73 13.32
CA ASN A 2 6.86 -13.71 12.06
C ASN A 2 5.90 -14.89 11.98
N GLN A 3 4.70 -14.67 11.47
CA GLN A 3 3.71 -15.72 11.25
C GLN A 3 3.88 -16.20 9.81
N HIS A 4 4.49 -17.36 9.65
CA HIS A 4 4.73 -17.96 8.33
C HIS A 4 3.41 -18.49 7.74
N LEU A 5 3.20 -18.24 6.45
CA LEU A 5 2.05 -18.72 5.69
C LEU A 5 2.39 -20.13 5.18
N HIS A 6 2.02 -21.16 5.92
CA HIS A 6 2.54 -22.51 5.69
C HIS A 6 1.80 -23.37 4.66
N ASP A 7 0.74 -22.87 4.04
CA ASP A 7 0.01 -23.67 3.06
C ASP A 7 -0.05 -22.99 1.68
N ILE A 8 0.72 -23.56 0.74
CA ILE A 8 0.59 -23.49 -0.74
C ILE A 8 1.26 -22.30 -1.45
N ALA A 9 1.51 -21.16 -0.81
CA ALA A 9 2.10 -20.01 -1.50
C ALA A 9 3.63 -20.11 -1.67
N GLN A 10 4.13 -19.88 -2.89
CA GLN A 10 5.56 -19.75 -3.21
C GLN A 10 5.82 -18.39 -3.85
N CYS A 11 6.98 -17.80 -3.59
CA CYS A 11 7.37 -16.60 -4.32
C CYS A 11 7.48 -16.93 -5.82
N PRO A 12 6.72 -16.28 -6.72
CA PRO A 12 6.77 -16.59 -8.14
C PRO A 12 8.12 -16.23 -8.80
N ILE A 13 8.95 -15.45 -8.12
CA ILE A 13 10.26 -14.99 -8.61
C ILE A 13 11.39 -15.94 -8.18
N CYS A 14 11.45 -16.29 -6.89
CA CYS A 14 12.56 -17.08 -6.33
C CYS A 14 12.17 -18.47 -5.82
N GLN A 15 10.89 -18.84 -5.90
CA GLN A 15 10.32 -20.13 -5.44
C GLN A 15 10.47 -20.40 -3.93
N SER A 16 10.87 -19.40 -3.14
CA SER A 16 10.91 -19.54 -1.69
C SER A 16 9.52 -19.85 -1.13
N LYS A 17 9.48 -20.82 -0.21
CA LYS A 17 8.30 -21.15 0.61
C LYS A 17 8.28 -20.38 1.93
N ASP A 18 9.32 -19.60 2.21
CA ASP A 18 9.42 -18.79 3.43
C ASP A 18 8.65 -17.47 3.28
N LEU A 19 7.36 -17.58 3.00
CA LEU A 19 6.45 -16.45 2.97
C LEU A 19 5.86 -16.27 4.37
N TYR A 20 5.84 -15.03 4.85
CA TYR A 20 5.32 -14.71 6.17
C TYR A 20 4.53 -13.41 6.15
N GLN A 21 3.56 -13.32 7.06
CA GLN A 21 2.83 -12.10 7.33
C GLN A 21 3.73 -11.13 8.10
N ARG A 22 3.81 -9.89 7.62
CA ARG A 22 4.59 -8.83 8.28
C ARG A 22 4.06 -8.59 9.68
N THR A 23 4.95 -8.23 10.60
CA THR A 23 4.59 -8.02 12.02
C THR A 23 3.55 -6.94 12.24
N ASP A 24 3.46 -5.95 11.35
CA ASP A 24 2.51 -4.85 11.38
C ASP A 24 1.18 -5.15 10.66
N ASP A 25 1.04 -6.34 10.09
CA ASP A 25 -0.20 -6.85 9.49
C ASP A 25 -0.84 -7.98 10.33
N GLN A 26 -0.18 -8.43 11.42
CA GLN A 26 -0.60 -9.61 12.22
C GLN A 26 -1.80 -9.38 13.13
N MET A 27 -2.10 -8.13 13.49
CA MET A 27 -3.14 -7.79 14.46
C MET A 27 -3.91 -6.57 13.94
N ILE A 28 -5.23 -6.56 14.12
CA ILE A 28 -6.09 -5.48 13.62
C ILE A 28 -5.69 -4.14 14.23
N GLU A 29 -5.31 -4.12 15.51
CA GLU A 29 -4.90 -2.91 16.22
C GLU A 29 -3.63 -2.28 15.63
N LYS A 30 -2.73 -3.10 15.07
CA LYS A 30 -1.52 -2.60 14.39
C LYS A 30 -1.85 -1.98 13.03
N ILE A 31 -2.83 -2.55 12.34
CA ILE A 31 -3.35 -2.00 11.08
C ILE A 31 -4.06 -0.67 11.37
N GLU A 32 -4.93 -0.63 12.37
CA GLU A 32 -5.63 0.59 12.81
C GLU A 32 -4.65 1.69 13.25
N THR A 33 -3.59 1.33 13.99
CA THR A 33 -2.53 2.27 14.37
C THR A 33 -1.86 2.90 13.13
N ARG A 34 -1.62 2.12 12.07
CA ARG A 34 -1.05 2.64 10.81
C ARG A 34 -2.01 3.57 10.08
N PHE A 35 -3.32 3.30 10.11
CA PHE A 35 -4.33 4.22 9.58
C PHE A 35 -4.38 5.53 10.39
N ALA A 36 -4.35 5.45 11.72
CA ALA A 36 -4.30 6.64 12.57
C ALA A 36 -3.08 7.52 12.27
N TRP A 37 -1.89 6.93 12.10
CA TRP A 37 -0.69 7.67 11.69
C TRP A 37 -0.79 8.28 10.29
N TYR A 38 -1.42 7.59 9.34
CA TYR A 38 -1.68 8.14 8.03
C TYR A 38 -2.59 9.36 8.11
N GLU A 39 -3.66 9.29 8.89
CA GLU A 39 -4.57 10.42 9.11
C GLU A 39 -3.87 11.61 9.78
N GLU A 40 -3.05 11.35 10.81
CA GLU A 40 -2.35 12.39 11.56
C GLU A 40 -1.22 13.06 10.76
N LEU A 41 -0.44 12.28 10.02
CA LEU A 41 0.82 12.74 9.42
C LEU A 41 0.72 12.98 7.91
N CYS A 42 0.02 12.09 7.19
CA CYS A 42 -0.03 12.13 5.74
C CYS A 42 -1.11 13.09 5.23
N ILE A 43 -2.32 13.10 5.81
CA ILE A 43 -3.41 13.98 5.35
C ILE A 43 -3.03 15.46 5.38
N PRO A 44 -2.42 16.02 6.46
CA PRO A 44 -2.02 17.42 6.45
C PRO A 44 -0.93 17.75 5.43
N THR A 45 -0.03 16.79 5.18
CA THR A 45 1.01 16.92 4.15
C THR A 45 0.40 16.92 2.75
N LEU A 46 -0.54 16.01 2.50
CA LEU A 46 -1.26 15.91 1.25
C LEU A 46 -2.03 17.21 0.95
N ALA A 47 -2.76 17.74 1.93
CA ALA A 47 -3.49 19.01 1.79
C ALA A 47 -2.57 20.19 1.42
N LYS A 48 -1.35 20.24 1.97
CA LYS A 48 -0.35 21.26 1.59
C LYS A 48 0.11 21.12 0.14
N LEU A 49 0.30 19.89 -0.35
CA LEU A 49 0.72 19.64 -1.72
C LEU A 49 -0.44 19.88 -2.71
N GLU A 50 -1.68 19.56 -2.33
CA GLU A 50 -2.89 19.87 -3.10
C GLU A 50 -3.05 21.37 -3.28
N ALA A 51 -2.86 22.16 -2.21
CA ALA A 51 -2.90 23.62 -2.27
C ALA A 51 -1.83 24.23 -3.20
N GLN A 52 -0.74 23.50 -3.45
CA GLN A 52 0.32 23.90 -4.39
C GLN A 52 0.05 23.43 -5.84
N GLY A 53 -1.05 22.72 -6.09
CA GLY A 53 -1.39 22.16 -7.41
C GLY A 53 -0.51 20.97 -7.82
N LEU A 54 0.25 20.40 -6.87
CA LEU A 54 1.22 19.33 -7.13
C LEU A 54 0.62 17.92 -7.08
N VAL A 55 -0.61 17.80 -6.58
CA VAL A 55 -1.27 16.50 -6.39
C VAL A 55 -2.12 16.16 -7.61
N ARG A 56 -2.14 14.86 -7.94
CA ARG A 56 -3.06 14.24 -8.88
C ARG A 56 -3.65 13.01 -8.19
N HIS A 57 -4.97 12.87 -8.25
CA HIS A 57 -5.66 11.72 -7.67
C HIS A 57 -5.87 10.65 -8.72
N ILE A 58 -5.68 9.40 -8.30
CA ILE A 58 -5.96 8.20 -9.09
C ILE A 58 -6.87 7.32 -8.24
N ASN A 59 -7.87 6.70 -8.86
CA ASN A 59 -8.70 5.73 -8.16
C ASN A 59 -7.88 4.44 -7.92
N GLY A 60 -7.66 4.07 -6.66
CA GLY A 60 -6.92 2.86 -6.28
C GLY A 60 -7.75 1.57 -6.30
N ASP A 61 -9.08 1.66 -6.35
CA ASP A 61 -10.00 0.52 -6.27
C ASP A 61 -10.28 -0.14 -7.62
N GLN A 62 -9.69 0.37 -8.70
CA GLN A 62 -9.82 -0.19 -10.05
C GLN A 62 -8.78 -1.29 -10.32
N PRO A 63 -8.91 -2.08 -11.42
CA PRO A 63 -7.92 -3.09 -11.78
C PRO A 63 -6.50 -2.52 -11.90
N ILE A 64 -5.48 -3.31 -11.53
CA ILE A 64 -4.08 -2.87 -11.45
C ILE A 64 -3.58 -2.29 -12.79
N GLU A 65 -4.02 -2.86 -13.92
CA GLU A 65 -3.67 -2.38 -15.25
C GLU A 65 -4.25 -0.98 -15.51
N LYS A 66 -5.46 -0.70 -14.99
CA LYS A 66 -6.11 0.62 -15.15
C LYS A 66 -5.49 1.68 -14.26
N VAL A 67 -5.12 1.34 -13.03
CA VAL A 67 -4.31 2.22 -12.17
C VAL A 67 -3.02 2.61 -12.88
N PHE A 68 -2.33 1.63 -13.47
CA PHE A 68 -1.07 1.88 -14.17
C PHE A 68 -1.25 2.73 -15.43
N GLU A 69 -2.28 2.48 -16.24
CA GLU A 69 -2.61 3.32 -17.41
C GLU A 69 -2.85 4.79 -17.02
N GLU A 70 -3.56 5.06 -15.92
CA GLU A 70 -3.78 6.42 -15.42
C GLU A 70 -2.49 7.08 -14.93
N LEU A 71 -1.65 6.34 -14.19
CA LEU A 71 -0.34 6.83 -13.75
C LEU A 71 0.52 7.29 -14.92
N ILE A 72 0.59 6.50 -15.99
CA ILE A 72 1.39 6.86 -17.18
C ILE A 72 0.85 8.11 -17.88
N LYS A 73 -0.48 8.30 -17.95
CA LYS A 73 -1.09 9.51 -18.53
C LYS A 73 -0.81 10.78 -17.72
N ILE A 74 -0.56 10.65 -16.41
CA ILE A 74 -0.27 11.78 -15.53
C ILE A 74 1.22 12.17 -15.60
N ILE A 75 2.10 11.18 -15.73
CA ILE A 75 3.57 11.38 -15.68
C ILE A 75 4.16 11.66 -17.07
N GLY A 76 3.59 11.08 -18.13
CA GLY A 76 4.04 11.23 -19.52
C GLY A 76 3.48 12.44 -20.24
#